data_AF-X0SNJ3-F1
#
_entry.id   AF-X0SNJ3-F1
#
_cell.length_a   1.000
_cell.length_b   1.000
_cell.length_c   1.000
_cell.angle_alpha   90.00
_cell.angle_beta   90.00
_cell.angle_gamma   90.00
#
_symmetry.space_group_name_H-M   'P 1'
#
loop_
_entity.id
_entity.type
_entity.pdbx_description
1 polymer ?
#
loop_
_entity_poly.entity_id
_entity_poly.type
_entity_poly.pdbx_seq_one_letter_code
_entity_poly.pdbx_strand_id
1 'polypeptide(L)'
;FAVAMKASRSKIKKRYRSLLQKAVRRGNADLVFTTSAFLESLASVHKNWYLTQTAIITFEECWPLGTELIFNKKFHSKVAALIRVTRSAKARDATGLGYLAYALSQGDTSVLDDTVDDKAIKIVANAIQRPDDFWQWITWQKISAAEKILIDNAARFKKAGLPHDQAVIQAAAYLTVTGQLSRIEAGQPSDPKFSYWVVFDNHTPEGRRVLGDIARDLHISLAQLEWTYFYFEGALANGEISSKWWDRYCQWHFKKIELAADEAHLLWDPARVQVVEALTAEGRQLKNELYRWKLSNQERIESLKRQVQLYLDHVDEIQRDQRGLF
;
A
#
# COMPACT_ATOMS: atom_id res chain seq x y z
N PHE A 1 29.10 0.05 -18.62
CA PHE A 1 28.48 -1.29 -18.42
C PHE A 1 27.90 -1.52 -17.01
N ALA A 2 28.65 -1.36 -15.91
CA ALA A 2 28.13 -1.61 -14.55
C ALA A 2 26.97 -0.68 -14.10
N VAL A 3 26.97 0.58 -14.54
CA VAL A 3 25.89 1.56 -14.24
C VAL A 3 24.59 1.17 -14.96
N ALA A 4 24.67 0.73 -16.21
CA ALA A 4 23.52 0.27 -16.99
C ALA A 4 22.89 -1.02 -16.42
N MET A 5 23.71 -1.97 -15.94
CA MET A 5 23.23 -3.17 -15.25
C MET A 5 22.56 -2.85 -13.91
N LYS A 6 23.10 -1.92 -13.11
CA LYS A 6 22.48 -1.46 -11.85
C LYS A 6 21.15 -0.74 -12.11
N ALA A 7 21.10 0.11 -13.14
CA ALA A 7 19.87 0.80 -13.55
C ALA A 7 18.80 -0.21 -14.01
N SER A 8 19.15 -1.16 -14.88
CA SER A 8 18.25 -2.24 -15.31
C SER A 8 17.70 -3.03 -14.12
N ARG A 9 18.57 -3.44 -13.18
CA ARG A 9 18.14 -4.16 -11.97
C ARG A 9 17.24 -3.33 -11.06
N SER A 10 17.41 -2.01 -11.01
CA SER A 10 16.54 -1.09 -10.27
C SER A 10 15.16 -0.94 -10.92
N LYS A 11 15.10 -0.83 -12.25
CA LYS A 11 13.83 -0.79 -13.02
C LYS A 11 13.03 -2.08 -12.84
N ILE A 12 13.70 -3.22 -13.00
CA ILE A 12 13.13 -4.55 -12.78
C ILE A 12 12.54 -4.65 -11.36
N LYS A 13 13.24 -4.14 -10.34
CA LYS A 13 12.72 -4.14 -8.97
C LYS A 13 11.45 -3.29 -8.84
N LYS A 14 11.37 -2.09 -9.44
CA LYS A 14 10.21 -1.20 -9.30
C LYS A 14 8.90 -1.84 -9.81
N ARG A 15 8.91 -2.48 -10.98
CA ARG A 15 7.71 -3.14 -11.52
C ARG A 15 7.19 -4.28 -10.64
N TYR A 16 8.07 -5.12 -10.08
CA TYR A 16 7.63 -6.22 -9.21
C TYR A 16 7.15 -5.74 -7.83
N ARG A 17 7.67 -4.61 -7.35
CA ARG A 17 7.17 -3.95 -6.13
C ARG A 17 5.76 -3.41 -6.33
N SER A 18 5.58 -2.68 -7.43
CA SER A 18 4.26 -2.17 -7.85
C SER A 18 3.26 -3.32 -8.07
N LEU A 19 3.69 -4.40 -8.73
CA LEU A 19 2.88 -5.62 -8.90
C LEU A 19 2.44 -6.21 -7.57
N LEU A 20 3.37 -6.38 -6.62
CA LEU A 20 3.04 -6.94 -5.31
C LEU A 20 1.99 -6.10 -4.58
N GLN A 21 2.20 -4.79 -4.49
CA GLN A 21 1.26 -3.89 -3.80
C GLN A 21 -0.12 -3.89 -4.48
N LYS A 22 -0.18 -3.80 -5.82
CA LYS A 22 -1.46 -3.83 -6.55
C LYS A 22 -2.15 -5.20 -6.48
N ALA A 23 -1.39 -6.30 -6.44
CA ALA A 23 -1.96 -7.64 -6.24
C ALA A 23 -2.59 -7.78 -4.86
N VAL A 24 -1.93 -7.27 -3.81
CA VAL A 24 -2.49 -7.24 -2.44
C VAL A 24 -3.76 -6.39 -2.39
N ARG A 25 -3.69 -5.17 -2.93
CA ARG A 25 -4.80 -4.22 -2.97
C ARG A 25 -6.03 -4.77 -3.70
N ARG A 26 -5.83 -5.44 -4.84
CA ARG A 26 -6.88 -6.06 -5.66
C ARG A 26 -7.24 -7.49 -5.24
N GLY A 27 -6.75 -7.98 -4.10
CA GLY A 27 -7.16 -9.27 -3.55
C GLY A 27 -6.59 -10.52 -4.22
N ASN A 28 -5.61 -10.39 -5.11
CA ASN A 28 -5.12 -11.50 -5.92
C ASN A 28 -4.06 -12.34 -5.18
N ALA A 29 -4.52 -13.26 -4.33
CA ALA A 29 -3.65 -14.06 -3.47
C ALA A 29 -2.64 -14.94 -4.25
N ASP A 30 -3.03 -15.55 -5.37
CA ASP A 30 -2.11 -16.37 -6.17
C ASP A 30 -0.97 -15.54 -6.78
N LEU A 31 -1.29 -14.33 -7.23
CA LEU A 31 -0.28 -13.39 -7.73
C LEU A 31 0.61 -12.86 -6.60
N VAL A 32 0.07 -12.66 -5.39
CA VAL A 32 0.88 -12.35 -4.20
C VAL A 32 1.86 -13.48 -3.94
N PHE A 33 1.42 -14.74 -3.81
CA PHE A 33 2.32 -15.88 -3.60
C PHE A 33 3.40 -15.99 -4.68
N THR A 34 3.00 -15.90 -5.95
CA THR A 34 3.91 -16.00 -7.09
C THR A 34 4.94 -14.88 -7.06
N THR A 35 4.50 -13.63 -6.87
CA THR A 35 5.38 -12.45 -6.86
C THR A 35 6.29 -12.46 -5.63
N SER A 36 5.79 -12.88 -4.46
CA SER A 36 6.58 -13.04 -3.24
C SER A 36 7.69 -14.07 -3.40
N ALA A 37 7.37 -15.27 -3.90
CA ALA A 37 8.36 -16.32 -4.14
C ALA A 37 9.40 -15.88 -5.18
N PHE A 38 8.97 -15.18 -6.23
CA PHE A 38 9.86 -14.61 -7.22
C PHE A 38 10.80 -13.57 -6.60
N LEU A 39 10.28 -12.60 -5.84
CA LEU A 39 11.08 -11.57 -5.17
C LEU A 39 12.06 -12.16 -4.16
N GLU A 40 11.67 -13.19 -3.42
CA GLU A 40 12.56 -13.93 -2.53
C GLU A 40 13.72 -14.57 -3.30
N SER A 41 13.44 -15.17 -4.47
CA SER A 41 14.46 -15.79 -5.31
C SER A 41 15.49 -14.79 -5.85
N LEU A 42 15.07 -13.53 -6.06
CA LEU A 42 15.94 -12.46 -6.56
C LEU A 42 16.85 -11.84 -5.47
N ALA A 43 16.56 -12.08 -4.18
CA ALA A 43 17.01 -11.19 -3.11
C ALA A 43 17.56 -11.93 -1.87
N SER A 44 18.76 -12.51 -1.97
CA SER A 44 19.53 -12.89 -0.78
C SER A 44 19.92 -11.70 0.13
N VAL A 45 19.87 -10.45 -0.38
CA VAL A 45 20.40 -9.24 0.29
C VAL A 45 19.32 -8.25 0.79
N HIS A 46 18.02 -8.54 0.65
CA HIS A 46 16.97 -7.55 0.96
C HIS A 46 15.82 -8.05 1.86
N LYS A 47 16.11 -8.97 2.79
CA LYS A 47 15.12 -9.43 3.80
C LYS A 47 14.45 -8.28 4.54
N ASN A 48 15.21 -7.22 4.85
CA ASN A 48 14.69 -6.03 5.54
C ASN A 48 13.72 -5.23 4.67
N TRP A 49 13.96 -5.13 3.36
CA TRP A 49 13.06 -4.40 2.47
C TRP A 49 11.67 -5.04 2.44
N TYR A 50 11.60 -6.37 2.30
CA TYR A 50 10.31 -7.07 2.24
C TYR A 50 9.54 -6.96 3.55
N LEU A 51 10.24 -7.07 4.69
CA LEU A 51 9.68 -6.83 6.02
C LEU A 51 9.06 -5.44 6.13
N THR A 52 9.84 -4.40 5.83
CA THR A 52 9.40 -3.00 5.89
C THR A 52 8.19 -2.76 4.98
N GLN A 53 8.20 -3.31 3.77
CA GLN A 53 7.12 -3.10 2.80
C GLN A 53 5.85 -3.85 3.15
N THR A 54 5.98 -5.01 3.79
CA THR A 54 4.83 -5.74 4.33
C THR A 54 4.12 -4.89 5.38
N ALA A 55 4.87 -4.26 6.27
CA ALA A 55 4.30 -3.35 7.27
C ALA A 55 3.63 -2.13 6.62
N ILE A 56 4.30 -1.48 5.66
CA ILE A 56 3.74 -0.33 4.92
C ILE A 56 2.42 -0.70 4.25
N ILE A 57 2.40 -1.77 3.44
CA ILE A 57 1.19 -2.23 2.75
C ILE A 57 0.08 -2.57 3.75
N THR A 58 0.42 -3.12 4.93
CA THR A 58 -0.57 -3.39 5.97
C THR A 58 -1.22 -2.11 6.46
N PHE A 59 -0.43 -1.09 6.83
CA PHE A 59 -0.97 0.19 7.31
C PHE A 59 -1.66 1.00 6.20
N GLU A 60 -1.20 0.91 4.96
CA GLU A 60 -1.79 1.62 3.83
C GLU A 60 -3.12 1.03 3.37
N GLU A 61 -3.23 -0.30 3.33
CA GLU A 61 -4.39 -0.96 2.75
C GLU A 61 -5.42 -1.38 3.81
N CYS A 62 -5.00 -1.69 5.03
CA CYS A 62 -5.90 -2.14 6.09
C CYS A 62 -5.25 -1.92 7.46
N TRP A 63 -5.20 -0.66 7.91
CA TRP A 63 -4.49 -0.28 9.13
C TRP A 63 -4.88 -1.05 10.42
N PRO A 64 -6.12 -1.53 10.63
CA PRO A 64 -6.46 -2.30 11.81
C PRO A 64 -5.71 -3.64 11.90
N LEU A 65 -5.27 -4.22 10.77
CA LEU A 65 -4.42 -5.41 10.77
C LEU A 65 -3.04 -5.18 11.42
N GLY A 66 -2.70 -3.93 11.76
CA GLY A 66 -1.57 -3.61 12.62
C GLY A 66 -1.64 -4.31 13.99
N THR A 67 -2.83 -4.65 14.51
CA THR A 67 -2.95 -5.47 15.74
C THR A 67 -2.45 -6.89 15.57
N GLU A 68 -2.29 -7.35 14.33
CA GLU A 68 -2.00 -8.74 14.01
C GLU A 68 -0.70 -8.92 13.21
N LEU A 69 0.10 -7.86 13.15
CA LEU A 69 1.34 -7.81 12.40
C LEU A 69 2.47 -8.52 13.15
N ILE A 70 2.53 -9.84 13.02
CA ILE A 70 3.52 -10.68 13.71
C ILE A 70 4.54 -11.21 12.71
N PHE A 71 5.82 -10.94 12.98
CA PHE A 71 6.92 -11.37 12.13
C PHE A 71 7.92 -12.23 12.90
N ASN A 72 8.11 -13.47 12.45
CA ASN A 72 9.22 -14.32 12.88
C ASN A 72 10.45 -14.11 11.97
N LYS A 73 11.56 -14.84 12.17
CA LYS A 73 12.77 -14.71 11.30
C LYS A 73 12.57 -15.25 9.87
N LYS A 74 11.57 -16.08 9.63
CA LYS A 74 11.33 -16.77 8.35
C LYS A 74 10.58 -15.85 7.37
N PHE A 75 10.66 -16.17 6.07
CA PHE A 75 10.05 -15.35 5.01
C PHE A 75 8.52 -15.48 4.97
N HIS A 76 7.99 -16.69 5.17
CA HIS A 76 6.55 -16.96 5.13
C HIS A 76 5.73 -16.11 6.09
N SER A 77 6.25 -15.66 7.25
CA SER A 77 5.48 -14.79 8.15
C SER A 77 5.17 -13.42 7.54
N LYS A 78 6.04 -12.89 6.66
CA LYS A 78 5.79 -11.63 5.95
C LYS A 78 4.76 -11.84 4.84
N VAL A 79 4.89 -12.95 4.12
CA VAL A 79 3.91 -13.32 3.09
C VAL A 79 2.54 -13.58 3.72
N ALA A 80 2.49 -14.21 4.88
CA ALA A 80 1.27 -14.44 5.63
C ALA A 80 0.56 -13.12 5.97
N ALA A 81 1.28 -12.12 6.49
CA ALA A 81 0.71 -10.80 6.72
C ALA A 81 0.15 -10.16 5.44
N LEU A 82 0.87 -10.23 4.31
CA LEU A 82 0.31 -9.75 3.03
C LEU A 82 -0.93 -10.52 2.59
N ILE A 83 -0.96 -11.84 2.78
CA ILE A 83 -2.12 -12.66 2.42
C ILE A 83 -3.34 -12.29 3.28
N ARG A 84 -3.14 -11.96 4.55
CA ARG A 84 -4.20 -11.43 5.40
C ARG A 84 -4.75 -10.12 4.85
N VAL A 85 -3.87 -9.15 4.58
CA VAL A 85 -4.27 -7.87 3.96
C VAL A 85 -4.99 -8.11 2.63
N THR A 86 -4.49 -9.04 1.82
CA THR A 86 -5.10 -9.39 0.53
C THR A 86 -6.53 -9.92 0.69
N ARG A 87 -6.77 -10.74 1.72
CA ARG A 87 -8.07 -11.35 2.02
C ARG A 87 -9.01 -10.46 2.84
N SER A 88 -8.56 -9.29 3.30
CA SER A 88 -9.37 -8.33 4.06
C SER A 88 -9.93 -7.22 3.18
N ALA A 89 -11.07 -6.67 3.59
CA ALA A 89 -11.58 -5.42 3.05
C ALA A 89 -10.61 -4.29 3.41
N LYS A 90 -10.46 -3.31 2.51
CA LYS A 90 -9.50 -2.23 2.72
C LYS A 90 -10.06 -1.19 3.67
N ALA A 91 -9.26 -0.80 4.65
CA ALA A 91 -9.58 0.24 5.62
C ALA A 91 -8.50 1.30 5.50
N ARG A 92 -8.80 2.38 4.75
CA ARG A 92 -7.80 3.37 4.32
C ARG A 92 -7.80 4.66 5.12
N ASP A 93 -8.42 4.69 6.28
CA ASP A 93 -8.50 5.90 7.10
C ASP A 93 -7.11 6.41 7.51
N ALA A 94 -6.20 5.51 7.89
CA ALA A 94 -4.81 5.89 8.17
C ALA A 94 -4.11 6.48 6.93
N THR A 95 -4.39 5.94 5.75
CA THR A 95 -3.81 6.40 4.48
C THR A 95 -4.30 7.79 4.13
N GLY A 96 -5.63 8.00 4.14
CA GLY A 96 -6.22 9.30 3.87
C GLY A 96 -5.74 10.37 4.87
N LEU A 97 -5.79 10.07 6.16
CA LEU A 97 -5.35 11.00 7.20
C LEU A 97 -3.85 11.27 7.11
N GLY A 98 -3.04 10.23 6.91
CA GLY A 98 -1.60 10.34 6.77
C GLY A 98 -1.18 11.17 5.56
N TYR A 99 -1.84 11.00 4.41
CA TYR A 99 -1.54 11.78 3.21
C TYR A 99 -1.99 13.24 3.33
N LEU A 100 -3.16 13.52 3.91
CA LEU A 100 -3.60 14.89 4.22
C LEU A 100 -2.63 15.59 5.19
N ALA A 101 -2.26 14.89 6.26
CA ALA A 101 -1.30 15.40 7.25
C ALA A 101 0.09 15.63 6.66
N TYR A 102 0.55 14.73 5.78
CA TYR A 102 1.80 14.90 5.07
C TYR A 102 1.76 16.13 4.18
N ALA A 103 0.71 16.34 3.39
CA ALA A 103 0.54 17.54 2.56
C ALA A 103 0.55 18.83 3.42
N LEU A 104 -0.15 18.85 4.56
CA LEU A 104 -0.09 19.97 5.50
C LEU A 104 1.33 20.20 6.04
N SER A 105 2.05 19.12 6.37
CA SER A 105 3.44 19.22 6.87
C SER A 105 4.40 19.79 5.83
N GLN A 106 4.06 19.66 4.54
CA GLN A 106 4.80 20.27 3.42
C GLN A 106 4.36 21.73 3.13
N GLY A 107 3.43 22.28 3.92
CA GLY A 107 2.94 23.65 3.79
C GLY A 107 1.67 23.82 2.96
N ASP A 108 1.04 22.74 2.51
CA ASP A 108 -0.20 22.82 1.73
C ASP A 108 -1.41 22.94 2.67
N THR A 109 -1.82 24.17 2.96
CA THR A 109 -2.95 24.46 3.86
C THR A 109 -4.31 24.16 3.22
N SER A 110 -4.38 23.90 1.91
CA SER A 110 -5.64 23.64 1.21
C SER A 110 -6.31 22.31 1.60
N VAL A 111 -5.61 21.45 2.33
CA VAL A 111 -6.16 20.22 2.92
C VAL A 111 -7.18 20.47 4.03
N LEU A 112 -7.17 21.67 4.59
CA LEU A 112 -8.05 22.12 5.67
C LEU A 112 -9.34 22.69 5.08
N ASP A 113 -10.46 22.39 5.73
CA ASP A 113 -11.80 22.82 5.31
C ASP A 113 -12.56 23.57 6.42
N ASP A 114 -11.85 24.00 7.46
CA ASP A 114 -12.37 24.72 8.63
C ASP A 114 -13.43 23.94 9.42
N THR A 115 -13.39 22.61 9.34
CA THR A 115 -14.23 21.72 10.13
C THR A 115 -13.52 21.24 11.40
N VAL A 116 -14.28 20.63 12.33
CA VAL A 116 -13.71 20.02 13.55
C VAL A 116 -12.70 18.92 13.25
N ASP A 117 -12.82 18.27 12.09
CA ASP A 117 -11.94 17.19 11.66
C ASP A 117 -10.52 17.69 11.32
N ASP A 118 -10.34 18.98 10.99
CA ASP A 118 -9.02 19.59 10.76
C ASP A 118 -8.05 19.39 11.92
N LYS A 119 -8.58 19.26 13.14
CA LYS A 119 -7.77 19.00 14.34
C LYS A 119 -6.95 17.71 14.20
N ALA A 120 -7.52 16.65 13.63
CA ALA A 120 -6.82 15.39 13.43
C ALA A 120 -5.66 15.55 12.43
N ILE A 121 -5.92 16.22 11.30
CA ILE A 121 -4.90 16.51 10.27
C ILE A 121 -3.76 17.31 10.88
N LYS A 122 -4.07 18.36 11.65
CA LYS A 122 -3.08 19.21 12.34
C LYS A 122 -2.26 18.44 13.36
N ILE A 123 -2.88 17.55 14.15
CA ILE A 123 -2.15 16.72 15.14
C ILE A 123 -1.16 15.79 14.43
N VAL A 124 -1.61 15.06 13.40
CA VAL A 124 -0.72 14.14 12.66
C VAL A 124 0.35 14.91 11.88
N ALA A 125 0.04 16.07 11.30
CA ALA A 125 1.03 16.90 10.63
C ALA A 125 2.12 17.40 11.61
N ASN A 126 1.72 17.78 12.83
CA ASN A 126 2.66 18.11 13.90
C ASN A 126 3.46 16.88 14.36
N ALA A 127 2.88 15.68 14.35
CA ALA A 127 3.59 14.43 14.65
C ALA A 127 4.72 14.13 13.65
N ILE A 128 4.57 14.53 12.39
CA ILE A 128 5.62 14.41 11.38
C ILE A 128 6.80 15.34 11.73
N GLN A 129 6.52 16.56 12.20
CA GLN A 129 7.53 17.55 12.56
C GLN A 129 8.18 17.29 13.92
N ARG A 130 7.41 16.77 14.88
CA ARG A 130 7.81 16.49 16.28
C ARG A 130 7.48 15.05 16.67
N PRO A 131 8.15 14.06 16.05
CA PRO A 131 7.79 12.65 16.22
C PRO A 131 7.96 12.16 17.65
N ASP A 132 9.01 12.58 18.36
CA ASP A 132 9.27 12.06 19.71
C ASP A 132 8.18 12.50 20.71
N ASP A 133 7.74 13.75 20.64
CA ASP A 133 6.62 14.26 21.46
C ASP A 133 5.32 13.52 21.17
N PHE A 134 5.05 13.23 19.89
CA PHE A 134 3.89 12.46 19.48
C PHE A 134 3.91 11.04 20.06
N TRP A 135 5.04 10.32 19.93
CA TRP A 135 5.15 8.96 20.46
C TRP A 135 5.10 8.93 21.99
N GLN A 136 5.61 9.96 22.67
CA GLN A 136 5.46 10.10 24.11
C GLN A 136 3.99 10.35 24.51
N TRP A 137 3.27 11.18 23.75
CA TRP A 137 1.84 11.39 23.99
C TRP A 137 1.01 10.12 23.77
N ILE A 138 1.35 9.32 22.74
CA ILE A 138 0.69 8.03 22.46
C ILE A 138 0.86 7.05 23.64
N THR A 139 2.04 6.96 24.25
CA THR A 139 2.28 6.02 25.36
C THR A 139 1.58 6.41 26.67
N TRP A 140 1.13 7.66 26.80
CA TRP A 140 0.33 8.11 27.95
C TRP A 140 -1.17 7.84 27.83
N GLN A 141 -1.64 7.40 26.66
CA GLN A 141 -3.06 7.12 26.46
C GLN A 141 -3.49 5.83 27.18
N LYS A 142 -4.69 5.85 27.76
CA LYS A 142 -5.31 4.64 28.32
C LYS A 142 -5.90 3.83 27.16
N ILE A 143 -5.30 2.68 26.89
CA ILE A 143 -5.64 1.83 25.75
C ILE A 143 -5.83 0.37 26.21
N SER A 144 -6.64 -0.36 25.46
CA SER A 144 -6.80 -1.81 25.58
C SER A 144 -5.54 -2.56 25.14
N ALA A 145 -5.47 -3.85 25.46
CA ALA A 145 -4.37 -4.70 25.04
C ALA A 145 -4.23 -4.82 23.50
N ALA A 146 -5.35 -4.82 22.76
CA ALA A 146 -5.33 -4.89 21.30
C ALA A 146 -4.77 -3.61 20.69
N GLU A 147 -5.22 -2.45 21.17
CA GLU A 147 -4.72 -1.13 20.75
C GLU A 147 -3.23 -0.97 21.06
N LYS A 148 -2.76 -1.49 22.19
CA LYS A 148 -1.33 -1.51 22.54
C LYS A 148 -0.50 -2.28 21.51
N ILE A 149 -0.95 -3.44 21.04
CA ILE A 149 -0.23 -4.22 20.02
C ILE A 149 -0.07 -3.42 18.72
N LEU A 150 -1.13 -2.73 18.27
CA LEU A 150 -1.04 -1.90 17.07
C LEU A 150 -0.06 -0.75 17.27
N ILE A 151 -0.12 -0.07 18.42
CA ILE A 151 0.81 1.02 18.74
C ILE A 151 2.26 0.54 18.77
N ASP A 152 2.53 -0.62 19.38
CA ASP A 152 3.88 -1.20 19.43
C ASP A 152 4.39 -1.54 18.01
N ASN A 153 3.50 -2.07 17.14
CA ASN A 153 3.82 -2.33 15.74
C ASN A 153 4.04 -1.03 14.95
N ALA A 154 3.20 -0.02 15.14
CA ALA A 154 3.37 1.29 14.51
C ALA A 154 4.68 1.95 14.95
N ALA A 155 5.00 1.92 16.25
CA ALA A 155 6.26 2.44 16.80
C ALA A 155 7.48 1.69 16.24
N ARG A 156 7.40 0.37 16.10
CA ARG A 156 8.45 -0.45 15.46
C ARG A 156 8.73 -0.04 14.02
N PHE A 157 7.69 0.36 13.28
CA PHE A 157 7.79 0.74 11.87
C PHE A 157 7.73 2.26 11.63
N LYS A 158 7.85 3.11 12.67
CA LYS A 158 7.70 4.57 12.56
C LYS A 158 8.66 5.28 11.58
N LYS A 159 9.74 4.62 11.16
CA LYS A 159 10.72 5.12 10.16
C LYS A 159 10.70 4.31 8.86
N ALA A 160 9.68 3.49 8.64
CA ALA A 160 9.53 2.67 7.45
C ALA A 160 9.18 3.52 6.23
N GLY A 161 9.85 3.27 5.10
CA GLY A 161 9.46 3.85 3.81
C GLY A 161 9.81 5.33 3.65
N LEU A 162 9.05 5.98 2.76
CA LEU A 162 9.12 7.40 2.45
C LEU A 162 8.37 8.23 3.51
N PRO A 163 8.54 9.56 3.54
CA PRO A 163 7.88 10.41 4.54
C PRO A 163 6.35 10.27 4.59
N HIS A 164 5.67 10.06 3.46
CA HIS A 164 4.22 9.80 3.46
C HIS A 164 3.87 8.44 4.07
N ASP A 165 4.67 7.39 3.84
CA ASP A 165 4.47 6.07 4.48
C ASP A 165 4.55 6.20 6.01
N GLN A 166 5.50 7.00 6.49
CA GLN A 166 5.68 7.29 7.92
C GLN A 166 4.48 8.05 8.49
N ALA A 167 3.93 9.00 7.73
CA ALA A 167 2.72 9.73 8.10
C ALA A 167 1.51 8.80 8.22
N VAL A 168 1.36 7.80 7.33
CA VAL A 168 0.30 6.78 7.42
C VAL A 168 0.44 5.95 8.71
N ILE A 169 1.67 5.57 9.08
CA ILE A 169 1.91 4.81 10.32
C ILE A 169 1.60 5.65 11.57
N GLN A 170 1.96 6.93 11.56
CA GLN A 170 1.59 7.85 12.65
C GLN A 170 0.08 8.09 12.71
N ALA A 171 -0.58 8.23 11.56
CA ALA A 171 -2.03 8.35 11.46
C ALA A 171 -2.73 7.10 12.03
N ALA A 172 -2.22 5.89 11.74
CA ALA A 172 -2.74 4.66 12.34
C ALA A 172 -2.65 4.70 13.87
N ALA A 173 -1.50 5.07 14.44
CA ALA A 173 -1.35 5.21 15.89
C ALA A 173 -2.29 6.27 16.50
N TYR A 174 -2.47 7.40 15.83
CA TYR A 174 -3.40 8.44 16.24
C TYR A 174 -4.85 7.95 16.23
N LEU A 175 -5.27 7.28 15.15
CA LEU A 175 -6.62 6.71 15.01
C LEU A 175 -6.89 5.65 16.07
N THR A 176 -5.89 4.86 16.45
CA THR A 176 -6.00 3.88 17.54
C THR A 176 -6.31 4.50 18.89
N VAL A 177 -5.78 5.68 19.22
CA VAL A 177 -6.00 6.31 20.53
C VAL A 177 -7.18 7.28 20.57
N THR A 178 -7.64 7.75 19.41
CA THR A 178 -8.70 8.78 19.31
C THR A 178 -10.01 8.27 18.75
N GLY A 179 -9.99 7.13 18.06
CA GLY A 179 -11.15 6.52 17.45
C GLY A 179 -11.34 5.07 17.90
N GLN A 180 -12.44 4.48 17.46
CA GLN A 180 -12.67 3.06 17.66
C GLN A 180 -11.92 2.27 16.59
N LEU A 181 -11.17 1.24 17.01
CA LEU A 181 -10.53 0.30 16.09
C LEU A 181 -11.60 -0.34 15.20
N SER A 182 -11.50 -0.12 13.88
CA SER A 182 -12.43 -0.71 12.93
C SER A 182 -12.31 -2.23 12.94
N ARG A 183 -13.45 -2.93 12.82
CA ARG A 183 -13.46 -4.39 12.69
C ARG A 183 -12.77 -4.78 11.38
N ILE A 184 -11.91 -5.79 11.44
CA ILE A 184 -11.33 -6.39 10.24
C ILE A 184 -12.41 -7.23 9.56
N GLU A 185 -12.78 -6.86 8.34
CA GLU A 185 -13.76 -7.56 7.53
C GLU A 185 -13.08 -8.36 6.41
N ALA A 186 -13.74 -9.43 5.97
CA ALA A 186 -13.29 -10.16 4.79
C ALA A 186 -13.47 -9.31 3.53
N GLY A 187 -12.47 -9.33 2.66
CA GLY A 187 -12.52 -8.65 1.38
C GLY A 187 -13.44 -9.38 0.40
N GLN A 188 -13.81 -8.68 -0.66
CA GLN A 188 -14.55 -9.29 -1.76
C GLN A 188 -13.64 -10.22 -2.56
N PRO A 189 -14.20 -11.24 -3.24
CA PRO A 189 -13.47 -12.06 -4.18
C PRO A 189 -12.76 -11.17 -5.22
N SER A 190 -11.49 -11.45 -5.49
CA SER A 190 -10.75 -10.73 -6.51
C SER A 190 -11.27 -11.06 -7.91
N ASP A 191 -11.20 -10.11 -8.84
CA ASP A 191 -11.32 -10.40 -10.26
C ASP A 191 -10.24 -11.43 -10.66
N PRO A 192 -10.61 -12.59 -11.25
CA PRO A 192 -9.65 -13.59 -11.71
C PRO A 192 -8.67 -13.04 -12.77
N LYS A 193 -9.03 -11.96 -13.49
CA LYS A 193 -8.21 -11.34 -14.52
C LYS A 193 -7.47 -10.11 -14.00
N PHE A 194 -6.25 -10.30 -13.51
CA PHE A 194 -5.36 -9.18 -13.19
C PHE A 194 -4.79 -8.55 -14.47
N SER A 195 -5.09 -7.27 -14.69
CA SER A 195 -4.58 -6.46 -15.81
C SER A 195 -3.15 -5.98 -15.55
N TYR A 196 -2.15 -6.64 -16.13
CA TYR A 196 -0.73 -6.37 -15.82
C TYR A 196 -0.22 -4.98 -16.23
N TRP A 197 -0.88 -4.28 -17.15
CA TRP A 197 -0.50 -2.92 -17.54
C TRP A 197 -0.62 -1.94 -16.37
N VAL A 198 -1.53 -2.18 -15.41
CA VAL A 198 -1.77 -1.28 -14.25
C VAL A 198 -0.54 -1.16 -13.33
N VAL A 199 0.41 -2.09 -13.45
CA VAL A 199 1.68 -2.08 -12.74
C VAL A 199 2.52 -0.86 -13.11
N PHE A 200 2.40 -0.37 -14.34
CA PHE A 200 3.23 0.70 -14.88
C PHE A 200 2.58 2.07 -14.62
N ASP A 201 2.80 2.58 -13.42
CA ASP A 201 2.39 3.92 -12.99
C ASP A 201 3.58 4.91 -12.98
N ASN A 202 3.38 6.12 -12.45
CA ASN A 202 4.43 7.14 -12.32
C ASN A 202 5.64 6.71 -11.45
N HIS A 203 5.52 5.65 -10.65
CA HIS A 203 6.64 5.10 -9.89
C HIS A 203 7.54 4.19 -10.76
N THR A 204 7.05 3.78 -11.93
CA THR A 204 7.80 3.03 -12.94
C THR A 204 8.30 3.94 -14.07
N PRO A 205 9.50 3.71 -14.63
CA PRO A 205 9.98 4.47 -15.79
C PRO A 205 9.06 4.35 -17.01
N GLU A 206 8.51 3.16 -17.25
CA GLU A 206 7.62 2.88 -18.38
C GLU A 206 6.32 3.66 -18.25
N GLY A 207 5.68 3.61 -17.06
CA GLY A 207 4.46 4.36 -16.79
C GLY A 207 4.67 5.87 -16.87
N ARG A 208 5.75 6.40 -16.27
CA ARG A 208 6.09 7.84 -16.37
C ARG A 208 6.25 8.31 -17.81
N ARG A 209 6.93 7.52 -18.65
CA ARG A 209 7.10 7.84 -20.07
C ARG A 209 5.74 7.89 -20.77
N VAL A 210 4.95 6.83 -20.65
CA VAL A 210 3.65 6.71 -21.31
C VAL A 210 2.68 7.81 -20.87
N LEU A 211 2.56 8.07 -19.56
CA LEU A 211 1.69 9.13 -19.05
C LEU A 211 2.16 10.51 -19.53
N GLY A 212 3.47 10.76 -19.58
CA GLY A 212 4.04 12.01 -20.08
C GLY A 212 3.82 12.23 -21.58
N ASP A 213 3.85 11.18 -22.39
CA ASP A 213 3.59 11.27 -23.83
C ASP A 213 2.09 11.46 -24.10
N ILE A 214 1.21 10.68 -23.45
CA ILE A 214 -0.25 10.80 -23.63
C ILE A 214 -0.78 12.15 -23.13
N ALA A 215 -0.27 12.65 -22.00
CA ALA A 215 -0.63 13.99 -21.53
C ALA A 215 -0.31 15.07 -22.58
N ARG A 216 0.83 14.94 -23.27
CA ARG A 216 1.24 15.85 -24.35
C ARG A 216 0.34 15.71 -25.58
N ASP A 217 0.09 14.48 -26.01
CA ASP A 217 -0.65 14.18 -27.24
C ASP A 217 -2.14 14.54 -27.14
N LEU A 218 -2.72 14.38 -25.95
CA LEU A 218 -4.12 14.74 -25.68
C LEU A 218 -4.32 16.14 -25.13
N HIS A 219 -3.23 16.90 -24.96
CA HIS A 219 -3.27 18.23 -24.36
C HIS A 219 -3.96 18.25 -22.97
N ILE A 220 -3.70 17.21 -22.17
CA ILE A 220 -4.23 17.07 -20.80
C ILE A 220 -3.12 17.42 -19.81
N SER A 221 -3.49 18.03 -18.68
CA SER A 221 -2.53 18.23 -17.58
C SER A 221 -1.97 16.87 -17.11
N LEU A 222 -0.64 16.75 -17.06
CA LEU A 222 0.00 15.52 -16.57
C LEU A 222 -0.45 15.17 -15.15
N ALA A 223 -0.64 16.17 -14.28
CA ALA A 223 -1.12 15.95 -12.91
C ALA A 223 -2.55 15.36 -12.89
N GLN A 224 -3.43 15.84 -13.78
CA GLN A 224 -4.79 15.29 -13.92
C GLN A 224 -4.77 13.86 -14.44
N LEU A 225 -3.93 13.55 -15.43
CA LEU A 225 -3.79 12.19 -15.96
C LEU A 225 -3.17 11.23 -14.94
N GLU A 226 -2.13 11.65 -14.22
CA GLU A 226 -1.49 10.83 -13.18
C GLU A 226 -2.45 10.53 -12.03
N TRP A 227 -3.22 11.52 -11.58
CA TRP A 227 -4.20 11.34 -10.51
C TRP A 227 -5.36 10.45 -10.96
N THR A 228 -5.94 10.68 -12.14
CA THR A 228 -7.04 9.85 -12.64
C THR A 228 -6.60 8.40 -12.87
N TYR A 229 -5.42 8.16 -13.43
CA TYR A 229 -4.82 6.83 -13.49
C TYR A 229 -4.72 6.20 -12.10
N PHE A 230 -4.19 6.94 -11.13
CA PHE A 230 -4.05 6.44 -9.77
C PHE A 230 -5.42 6.14 -9.15
N TYR A 231 -6.38 7.05 -9.25
CA TYR A 231 -7.71 6.91 -8.64
C TYR A 231 -8.49 5.73 -9.23
N PHE A 232 -8.60 5.64 -10.55
CA PHE A 232 -9.41 4.61 -11.22
C PHE A 232 -8.73 3.24 -11.29
N GLU A 233 -7.40 3.18 -11.36
CA GLU A 233 -6.68 1.92 -11.56
C GLU A 233 -5.65 1.63 -10.46
N GLY A 234 -4.88 2.64 -10.06
CA GLY A 234 -3.88 2.48 -9.00
C GLY A 234 -4.49 2.07 -7.67
N ALA A 235 -5.52 2.77 -7.22
CA ALA A 235 -6.15 2.66 -5.92
C ALA A 235 -7.30 1.63 -5.87
N LEU A 236 -7.69 1.07 -7.02
CA LEU A 236 -8.75 0.07 -7.11
C LEU A 236 -8.47 -1.14 -6.19
N ALA A 237 -9.41 -1.45 -5.30
CA ALA A 237 -9.30 -2.47 -4.26
C ALA A 237 -10.38 -3.56 -4.36
N ASN A 238 -10.13 -4.74 -3.77
CA ASN A 238 -11.11 -5.84 -3.69
C ASN A 238 -12.15 -5.64 -2.57
N GLY A 239 -12.77 -4.47 -2.54
CA GLY A 239 -13.67 -4.05 -1.47
C GLY A 239 -12.99 -3.09 -0.50
N GLU A 240 -13.75 -2.08 -0.10
CA GLU A 240 -13.30 -0.98 0.74
C GLU A 240 -14.40 -0.72 1.78
N ILE A 241 -14.00 -0.62 3.04
CA ILE A 241 -14.85 -0.15 4.12
C ILE A 241 -14.92 1.36 4.00
N SER A 242 -16.10 1.94 4.29
CA SER A 242 -16.27 3.40 4.33
C SER A 242 -15.13 4.07 5.10
N SER A 243 -14.42 4.99 4.45
CA SER A 243 -13.25 5.65 5.01
C SER A 243 -13.34 7.16 4.79
N LYS A 244 -13.77 7.87 5.83
CA LYS A 244 -13.97 9.32 5.77
C LYS A 244 -12.71 10.07 5.34
N TRP A 245 -11.55 9.61 5.81
CA TRP A 245 -10.29 10.28 5.53
C TRP A 245 -9.78 9.99 4.13
N TRP A 246 -10.01 8.78 3.62
CA TRP A 246 -9.68 8.44 2.25
C TRP A 246 -10.53 9.24 1.26
N ASP A 247 -11.84 9.31 1.50
CA ASP A 247 -12.77 10.10 0.69
C ASP A 247 -12.38 11.58 0.68
N ARG A 248 -12.07 12.14 1.86
CA ARG A 248 -11.59 13.52 1.99
C ARG A 248 -10.28 13.75 1.25
N TYR A 249 -9.33 12.82 1.33
CA TYR A 249 -8.08 12.90 0.59
C TYR A 249 -8.33 12.90 -0.92
N CYS A 250 -9.20 12.03 -1.42
CA CYS A 250 -9.53 11.97 -2.83
C CYS A 250 -10.19 13.26 -3.32
N GLN A 251 -11.19 13.77 -2.60
CA GLN A 251 -11.88 15.02 -2.93
C GLN A 251 -10.91 16.21 -2.92
N TRP A 252 -10.06 16.32 -1.90
CA TRP A 252 -9.04 17.36 -1.83
C TRP A 252 -8.09 17.29 -3.03
N HIS A 253 -7.62 16.09 -3.41
CA HIS A 253 -6.68 15.96 -4.51
C HIS A 253 -7.31 16.33 -5.86
N PHE A 254 -8.57 15.94 -6.10
CA PHE A 254 -9.34 16.37 -7.27
C PHE A 254 -9.47 17.90 -7.34
N LYS A 255 -9.82 18.55 -6.22
CA LYS A 255 -9.86 20.01 -6.14
C LYS A 255 -8.50 20.65 -6.43
N LYS A 256 -7.42 20.08 -5.89
CA LYS A 256 -6.05 20.59 -6.04
C LYS A 256 -5.56 20.57 -7.49
N ILE A 257 -5.94 19.56 -8.26
CA ILE A 257 -5.59 19.44 -9.68
C ILE A 257 -6.64 20.07 -10.61
N GLU A 258 -7.57 20.84 -10.05
CA GLU A 258 -8.63 21.56 -10.76
C GLU A 258 -9.46 20.63 -11.67
N LEU A 259 -9.80 19.44 -11.15
CA LEU A 259 -10.63 18.45 -11.85
C LEU A 259 -11.83 18.08 -10.97
N ALA A 260 -13.04 18.24 -11.51
CA ALA A 260 -14.25 17.80 -10.83
C ALA A 260 -14.27 16.26 -10.75
N ALA A 261 -14.48 15.71 -9.55
CA ALA A 261 -14.35 14.28 -9.28
C ALA A 261 -15.42 13.44 -10.03
N ASP A 262 -16.62 13.98 -10.16
CA ASP A 262 -17.73 13.43 -10.92
C ASP A 262 -17.50 13.43 -12.43
N GLU A 263 -16.75 14.41 -12.95
CA GLU A 263 -16.40 14.52 -14.38
C GLU A 263 -15.05 13.85 -14.72
N ALA A 264 -14.30 13.37 -13.73
CA ALA A 264 -12.96 12.82 -13.92
C ALA A 264 -12.92 11.63 -14.91
N HIS A 265 -14.03 10.90 -15.04
CA HIS A 265 -14.18 9.81 -16.02
C HIS A 265 -14.14 10.30 -17.48
N LEU A 266 -14.59 11.52 -17.76
CA LEU A 266 -14.56 12.13 -19.10
C LEU A 266 -13.13 12.37 -19.59
N LEU A 267 -12.20 12.64 -18.67
CA LEU A 267 -10.76 12.73 -18.94
C LEU A 267 -10.14 11.33 -19.01
N TRP A 268 -10.49 10.47 -18.06
CA TRP A 268 -9.85 9.17 -17.91
C TRP A 268 -10.20 8.18 -19.02
N ASP A 269 -11.47 8.03 -19.39
CA ASP A 269 -11.89 6.96 -20.30
C ASP A 269 -11.23 7.06 -21.70
N PRO A 270 -11.11 8.24 -22.34
CA PRO A 270 -10.37 8.38 -23.58
C PRO A 270 -8.86 8.13 -23.41
N ALA A 271 -8.26 8.65 -22.34
CA ALA A 271 -6.84 8.48 -22.07
C ALA A 271 -6.48 7.02 -21.75
N ARG A 272 -7.38 6.31 -21.06
CA ARG A 272 -7.22 4.90 -20.68
C ARG A 272 -6.99 4.01 -21.88
N VAL A 273 -7.72 4.22 -22.98
CA VAL A 273 -7.55 3.42 -24.21
C VAL A 273 -6.10 3.50 -24.70
N GLN A 274 -5.54 4.71 -24.75
CA GLN A 274 -4.17 4.94 -25.19
C GLN A 274 -3.14 4.44 -24.17
N VAL A 275 -3.40 4.60 -22.88
CA VAL A 275 -2.52 4.07 -21.81
C VAL A 275 -2.45 2.54 -21.90
N VAL A 276 -3.60 1.88 -22.05
CA VAL A 276 -3.68 0.42 -22.20
C VAL A 276 -2.92 -0.02 -23.45
N GLU A 277 -3.17 0.61 -24.58
CA GLU A 277 -2.49 0.28 -25.85
C GLU A 277 -0.96 0.44 -25.70
N ALA A 278 -0.51 1.59 -25.20
CA ALA A 278 0.90 1.92 -25.03
C ALA A 278 1.64 1.01 -24.03
N LEU A 279 0.94 0.43 -23.05
CA LEU A 279 1.51 -0.47 -22.03
C LEU A 279 1.20 -1.95 -22.29
N THR A 280 0.52 -2.29 -23.39
CA THR A 280 0.10 -3.67 -23.67
C THR A 280 1.30 -4.61 -23.82
N ALA A 281 2.36 -4.15 -24.49
CA ALA A 281 3.56 -4.95 -24.72
C ALA A 281 4.30 -5.23 -23.40
N GLU A 282 4.54 -4.21 -22.59
CA GLU A 282 5.18 -4.29 -21.28
C GLU A 282 4.35 -5.13 -20.30
N GLY A 283 3.02 -4.96 -20.30
CA GLY A 283 2.09 -5.76 -19.52
C GLY A 283 2.14 -7.25 -19.90
N ARG A 284 2.14 -7.55 -21.20
CA ARG A 284 2.26 -8.92 -21.70
C ARG A 284 3.63 -9.51 -21.36
N GLN A 285 4.70 -8.73 -21.49
CA GLN A 285 6.05 -9.15 -21.13
C GLN A 285 6.13 -9.52 -19.65
N LEU A 286 5.66 -8.64 -18.75
CA LEU A 286 5.66 -8.88 -17.31
C LEU A 286 4.86 -10.15 -16.96
N LYS A 287 3.67 -10.30 -17.53
CA LYS A 287 2.85 -11.51 -17.36
C LYS A 287 3.60 -12.78 -17.80
N ASN A 288 4.21 -12.75 -18.98
CA ASN A 288 4.91 -13.90 -19.54
C ASN A 288 6.17 -14.26 -18.75
N GLU A 289 6.93 -13.27 -18.28
CA GLU A 289 8.09 -13.47 -17.41
C GLU A 289 7.67 -14.18 -16.11
N LEU A 290 6.64 -13.67 -15.44
CA LEU A 290 6.15 -14.23 -14.20
C LEU A 290 5.55 -15.64 -14.40
N TYR A 291 4.83 -15.84 -15.51
CA TYR A 291 4.24 -17.13 -15.86
C TYR A 291 5.30 -18.19 -16.14
N ARG A 292 6.31 -17.88 -16.98
CA ARG A 292 7.43 -18.80 -17.24
C ARG A 292 8.17 -19.15 -15.96
N TRP A 293 8.43 -18.15 -15.12
CA TRP A 293 9.07 -18.39 -13.82
C TRP A 293 8.21 -19.29 -12.92
N LYS A 294 6.90 -19.04 -12.84
CA LYS A 294 5.94 -19.84 -12.06
C LYS A 294 5.97 -21.32 -12.49
N LEU A 295 5.93 -21.59 -13.80
CA LEU A 295 5.99 -22.96 -14.33
C LEU A 295 7.27 -23.69 -13.91
N SER A 296 8.42 -23.02 -13.95
CA SER A 296 9.69 -23.62 -13.53
C SER A 296 9.90 -23.69 -12.01
N ASN A 297 9.02 -23.08 -11.20
CA ASN A 297 9.19 -22.96 -9.75
C ASN A 297 7.91 -23.33 -8.96
N GLN A 298 7.06 -24.18 -9.53
CA GLN A 298 5.76 -24.52 -8.93
C GLN A 298 5.91 -25.12 -7.52
N GLU A 299 6.85 -26.04 -7.32
CA GLU A 299 7.11 -26.64 -5.99
C GLU A 299 7.50 -25.59 -4.93
N ARG A 300 8.27 -24.57 -5.32
CA ARG A 300 8.66 -23.48 -4.43
C ARG A 300 7.44 -22.66 -3.99
N ILE A 301 6.54 -22.36 -4.92
CA ILE A 301 5.31 -21.61 -4.64
C ILE A 301 4.39 -22.43 -3.75
N GLU A 302 4.19 -23.72 -4.04
CA GLU A 302 3.34 -24.60 -3.24
C GLU A 302 3.92 -24.85 -1.84
N SER A 303 5.25 -24.96 -1.71
CA SER A 303 5.93 -25.01 -0.41
C SER A 303 5.70 -23.73 0.40
N LEU A 304 5.81 -22.55 -0.23
CA LEU A 304 5.52 -21.28 0.41
C LEU A 304 4.05 -21.19 0.86
N LYS A 305 3.10 -21.59 0.01
CA LYS A 305 1.67 -21.64 0.35
C LYS A 305 1.41 -22.50 1.59
N ARG A 306 1.97 -23.71 1.63
CA ARG A 306 1.87 -24.61 2.80
C ARG A 306 2.45 -23.98 4.06
N GLN A 307 3.65 -23.39 3.98
CA GLN A 307 4.26 -22.72 5.13
C GLN A 307 3.45 -21.53 5.63
N VAL A 308 2.87 -20.75 4.71
CA VAL A 308 2.01 -19.62 5.07
C VAL A 308 0.72 -20.11 5.71
N GLN A 309 0.08 -21.14 5.17
CA GLN A 309 -1.15 -21.70 5.75
C GLN A 309 -0.90 -22.24 7.16
N LEU A 310 0.14 -23.07 7.32
CA LEU A 310 0.56 -23.55 8.65
C LEU A 310 0.82 -22.40 9.63
N TYR A 311 1.47 -21.33 9.19
CA TYR A 311 1.71 -20.17 10.04
C TYR A 311 0.42 -19.44 10.44
N LEU A 312 -0.52 -19.29 9.51
CA LEU A 312 -1.82 -18.65 9.77
C LEU A 312 -2.68 -19.50 10.71
N ASP A 313 -2.67 -20.82 10.56
CA ASP A 313 -3.46 -21.75 11.38
C ASP A 313 -3.01 -21.77 12.85
N HIS A 314 -1.73 -21.46 13.12
CA HIS A 314 -1.14 -21.49 14.47
C HIS A 314 -0.77 -20.09 15.01
N VAL A 315 -1.20 -19.01 14.34
CA VAL A 315 -0.81 -17.65 14.75
C VAL A 315 -1.34 -17.28 16.14
N ASP A 316 -2.51 -17.80 16.50
CA ASP A 316 -3.14 -17.55 17.81
C ASP A 316 -2.40 -18.24 18.96
N GLU A 317 -1.81 -19.40 18.71
CA GLU A 317 -0.94 -20.09 19.67
C GLU A 317 0.36 -19.31 19.89
N ILE A 318 0.95 -18.81 18.80
CA ILE A 318 2.14 -17.93 18.86
C ILE A 318 1.83 -16.63 19.62
N GLN A 319 0.63 -16.06 19.45
CA GLN A 319 0.20 -14.88 20.22
C GLN A 319 0.06 -15.17 21.71
N ARG A 320 -0.47 -16.34 22.10
CA ARG A 320 -0.62 -16.72 23.52
C ARG A 320 0.73 -16.91 24.20
N ASP A 321 1.68 -17.58 23.54
CA ASP A 321 3.02 -17.82 24.09
C ASP A 321 3.83 -16.52 24.25
N GLN A 322 3.68 -15.56 23.33
CA GLN A 322 4.32 -14.25 23.48
C GLN A 322 3.67 -13.38 24.56
N ARG A 323 2.36 -13.54 24.84
CA ARG A 323 1.70 -12.86 25.96
C ARG A 323 2.12 -13.41 27.33
N GLY A 324 2.61 -14.65 27.41
CA GLY A 324 3.14 -15.23 28.64
C GLY A 324 4.57 -14.82 29.00
N LEU A 325 5.24 -14.08 28.10
CA LEU A 325 6.63 -13.61 28.25
C LEU A 325 6.73 -12.12 28.66
N PHE A 326 5.61 -11.47 28.99
CA PHE A 326 5.55 -10.07 29.43
C PHE A 326 4.75 -9.89 30.72
#